data_AF-A0A2L2WNN1-F1
#
_entry.id   AF-A0A2L2WNN1-F1
#
_cell.length_a   1.000
_cell.length_b   1.000
_cell.length_c   1.000
_cell.angle_alpha   90.00
_cell.angle_beta   90.00
_cell.angle_gamma   90.00
#
_symmetry.space_group_name_H-M   'P 1'
#
loop_
_entity.id
_entity.type
_entity.pdbx_description
1 polymer ?
#
loop_
_entity_poly.entity_id
_entity_poly.type
_entity_poly.pdbx_seq_one_letter_code
_entity_poly.pdbx_strand_id
1 'polypeptide(L)'
;MILTRFCSRQEFDKFLAGETLINNTDHYRGGKGGSVSKGFCFSPDEPKTAWRYLKGIVSYDACIIVDIPDDTPMLRKSCGKYMDYSNSRPFPHVCVKLEYCITEYNRNTAKLVRALPPEEFATKEELRVLEVLRFIKS
;
A
#
# COMPACT_ATOMS: atom_id res chain seq x y z
N MET A 1 10.53 4.01 -11.89
CA MET A 1 10.61 3.18 -10.67
C MET A 1 9.39 2.28 -10.54
N ILE A 2 9.59 0.99 -10.28
CA ILE A 2 8.50 0.05 -10.02
C ILE A 2 8.10 0.10 -8.55
N LEU A 3 6.81 0.30 -8.30
CA LEU A 3 6.24 0.52 -6.97
C LEU A 3 4.95 -0.26 -6.76
N THR A 4 4.80 -0.82 -5.55
CA THR A 4 3.64 -1.60 -5.11
C THR A 4 2.70 -0.73 -4.27
N ARG A 5 1.39 -0.83 -4.52
CA ARG A 5 0.36 -0.17 -3.71
C ARG A 5 -0.85 -1.07 -3.50
N PHE A 6 -1.31 -1.15 -2.26
CA PHE A 6 -2.58 -1.77 -1.91
C PHE A 6 -3.66 -0.68 -1.81
N CYS A 7 -4.82 -0.93 -2.41
CA CYS A 7 -5.90 0.03 -2.48
C CYS A 7 -7.28 -0.63 -2.34
N SER A 8 -8.29 0.20 -2.10
CA SER A 8 -9.68 -0.24 -2.11
C SER A 8 -10.17 -0.45 -3.54
N ARG A 9 -11.26 -1.20 -3.70
CA ARG A 9 -11.86 -1.41 -5.02
C ARG A 9 -12.25 -0.08 -5.68
N GLN A 10 -12.83 0.84 -4.89
CA GLN A 10 -13.24 2.15 -5.37
C GLN A 10 -12.05 2.99 -5.88
N GLU A 11 -10.92 3.00 -5.15
CA GLU A 11 -9.72 3.71 -5.60
C GLU A 11 -9.18 3.11 -6.90
N PHE A 12 -9.16 1.78 -7.00
CA PHE A 12 -8.70 1.08 -8.20
C PHE A 12 -9.58 1.37 -9.42
N ASP A 13 -10.90 1.34 -9.27
CA ASP A 13 -11.85 1.59 -10.36
C ASP A 13 -11.69 3.03 -10.91
N LYS A 14 -11.54 4.02 -10.01
CA LYS A 14 -11.24 5.42 -10.39
C LYS A 14 -9.92 5.56 -11.12
N PHE A 15 -8.88 4.88 -10.65
CA PHE A 15 -7.58 4.87 -11.32
C PHE A 15 -7.67 4.30 -12.75
N LEU A 16 -8.39 3.19 -12.94
CA LEU A 16 -8.60 2.58 -14.26
C LEU A 16 -9.40 3.49 -15.20
N ALA A 17 -10.41 4.19 -14.67
CA ALA A 17 -11.17 5.20 -15.39
C ALA A 17 -10.32 6.40 -15.84
N GLY A 18 -9.09 6.53 -15.31
CA GLY A 18 -8.18 7.62 -15.61
C GLY A 18 -8.46 8.88 -14.80
N GLU A 19 -9.24 8.77 -13.73
CA GLU A 19 -9.47 9.87 -12.81
C GLU A 19 -8.18 10.25 -12.08
N THR A 20 -8.06 11.55 -11.78
CA THR A 20 -7.04 12.06 -10.88
C THR A 20 -7.44 11.76 -9.44
N LEU A 21 -6.70 10.86 -8.80
CA LEU A 21 -6.84 10.52 -7.40
C LEU A 21 -6.10 11.56 -6.56
N ILE A 22 -6.78 12.11 -5.55
CA ILE A 22 -6.22 13.10 -4.63
C ILE A 22 -6.36 12.60 -3.19
N ASN A 23 -5.27 12.63 -2.44
CA ASN A 23 -5.22 12.31 -1.03
C ASN A 23 -4.21 13.21 -0.32
N ASN A 24 -4.69 13.99 0.65
CA ASN A 24 -3.87 14.91 1.44
C ASN A 24 -3.70 14.46 2.90
N THR A 25 -4.06 13.22 3.23
CA THR A 25 -3.91 12.66 4.58
C THR A 25 -2.44 12.70 5.01
N ASP A 26 -2.19 13.30 6.17
CA ASP A 26 -0.90 13.30 6.85
C ASP A 26 -0.86 12.09 7.80
N HIS A 27 -0.16 11.01 7.41
CA HIS A 27 -0.14 9.76 8.19
C HIS A 27 0.69 9.87 9.48
N TYR A 28 1.45 10.94 9.63
CA TYR A 28 2.21 11.24 10.85
C TYR A 28 1.33 11.97 11.87
N ARG A 29 0.75 13.12 11.47
CA ARG A 29 -0.03 13.99 12.38
C ARG A 29 -1.49 13.58 12.52
N GLY A 30 -2.07 12.99 11.47
CA GLY A 30 -3.45 12.52 11.43
C GLY A 30 -3.59 10.99 11.49
N GLY A 31 -2.48 10.26 11.60
CA GLY A 31 -2.45 8.80 11.73
C GLY A 31 -1.99 8.33 13.12
N LYS A 32 -1.62 7.06 13.24
CA LYS A 32 -1.06 6.48 14.49
C LYS A 32 0.44 6.80 14.68
N GLY A 33 1.00 7.77 13.95
CA GLY A 33 2.43 8.13 13.99
C GLY A 33 3.38 7.10 13.40
N GLY A 34 2.86 6.12 12.64
CA GLY A 34 3.63 4.99 12.10
C GLY A 34 4.34 5.26 10.77
N SER A 35 3.98 6.31 10.03
CA SER A 35 4.65 6.67 8.77
C SER A 35 4.73 8.20 8.65
N VAL A 36 5.80 8.70 8.01
CA VAL A 36 5.98 10.14 7.73
C VAL A 36 5.45 10.54 6.34
N SER A 37 4.65 9.68 5.74
CA SER A 37 4.08 9.85 4.41
C SER A 37 2.90 10.82 4.40
N LYS A 38 2.68 11.46 3.24
CA LYS A 38 1.51 12.29 2.97
C LYS A 38 0.83 11.82 1.69
N GLY A 39 -0.47 11.57 1.77
CA GLY A 39 -1.28 11.09 0.66
C GLY A 39 -1.19 9.59 0.45
N PHE A 40 -0.98 9.19 -0.80
CA PHE A 40 -0.91 7.79 -1.22
C PHE A 40 0.50 7.24 -1.00
N CYS A 41 0.60 6.15 -0.26
CA CYS A 41 1.87 5.47 0.01
C CYS A 41 2.10 4.31 -0.97
N PHE A 42 3.36 4.11 -1.32
CA PHE A 42 3.85 3.07 -2.19
C PHE A 42 5.06 2.40 -1.55
N SER A 43 5.14 1.08 -1.70
CA SER A 43 6.29 0.30 -1.27
C SER A 43 7.19 -0.03 -2.47
N PRO A 44 8.53 0.03 -2.32
CA PRO A 44 9.45 -0.51 -3.31
C PRO A 44 9.55 -2.05 -3.24
N ASP A 45 8.99 -2.69 -2.20
CA ASP A 45 9.00 -4.14 -2.06
C ASP A 45 7.94 -4.79 -2.97
N GLU A 46 8.19 -6.03 -3.37
CA GLU A 46 7.19 -6.83 -4.09
C GLU A 46 5.94 -7.08 -3.24
N PRO A 47 4.75 -7.29 -3.86
CA PRO A 47 3.47 -7.47 -3.17
C PRO A 47 3.49 -8.44 -1.98
N LYS A 48 4.03 -9.65 -2.15
CA LYS A 48 4.10 -10.64 -1.06
C LYS A 48 4.97 -10.18 0.11
N THR A 49 6.04 -9.45 -0.17
CA THR A 49 6.94 -8.91 0.86
C THR A 49 6.30 -7.72 1.57
N ALA A 50 5.72 -6.79 0.80
CA ALA A 50 5.01 -5.63 1.32
C ALA A 50 3.81 -6.04 2.19
N TRP A 51 3.07 -7.07 1.77
CA TRP A 51 1.93 -7.60 2.49
C TRP A 51 2.26 -8.06 3.91
N ARG A 52 3.47 -8.62 4.13
CA ARG A 52 3.90 -9.11 5.45
C ARG A 52 3.82 -8.06 6.54
N TYR A 53 4.03 -6.79 6.23
CA TYR A 53 4.05 -5.69 7.20
C TYR A 53 2.92 -4.66 7.01
N LEU A 54 2.22 -4.69 5.87
CA LEU A 54 1.07 -3.81 5.60
C LEU A 54 -0.29 -4.48 5.87
N LYS A 55 -0.35 -5.81 6.00
CA LYS A 55 -1.61 -6.52 6.28
C LYS A 55 -2.29 -5.99 7.55
N GLY A 56 -3.59 -5.71 7.45
CA GLY A 56 -4.41 -5.20 8.56
C GLY A 56 -4.40 -3.68 8.75
N ILE A 57 -3.58 -2.92 8.01
CA ILE A 57 -3.59 -1.44 8.02
C ILE A 57 -3.93 -0.81 6.68
N VAL A 58 -3.81 -1.56 5.57
CA VAL A 58 -4.20 -1.10 4.23
C VAL A 58 -5.48 -1.77 3.75
N SER A 59 -6.19 -1.09 2.84
CA SER A 59 -7.22 -1.76 2.02
C SER A 59 -6.53 -2.73 1.08
N TYR A 60 -7.10 -3.91 0.90
CA TYR A 60 -6.47 -5.02 0.17
C TYR A 60 -7.33 -5.57 -0.96
N ASP A 61 -8.33 -4.82 -1.41
CA ASP A 61 -9.24 -5.28 -2.48
C ASP A 61 -8.51 -5.41 -3.82
N ALA A 62 -7.45 -4.62 -4.02
CA ALA A 62 -6.52 -4.74 -5.14
C ALA A 62 -5.10 -4.41 -4.68
N CYS A 63 -4.12 -5.07 -5.31
CA CYS A 63 -2.72 -4.66 -5.24
C CYS A 63 -2.24 -4.29 -6.64
N ILE A 64 -1.87 -3.02 -6.83
CA ILE A 64 -1.34 -2.53 -8.10
C ILE A 64 0.18 -2.42 -8.04
N ILE A 65 0.82 -2.75 -9.17
CA ILE A 65 2.23 -2.49 -9.44
C ILE A 65 2.24 -1.43 -10.53
N VAL A 66 2.89 -0.30 -10.24
CA VAL A 66 2.96 0.85 -11.14
C VAL A 66 4.41 1.21 -11.44
N ASP A 67 4.65 1.73 -12.63
CA ASP A 67 5.89 2.42 -12.97
C ASP A 67 5.67 3.93 -12.87
N ILE A 68 6.40 4.55 -11.96
CA ILE A 68 6.42 6.01 -11.76
C ILE A 68 7.83 6.50 -12.10
N PRO A 69 8.00 7.41 -13.06
CA PRO A 69 9.32 7.97 -13.38
C PRO A 69 10.02 8.56 -12.14
N ASP A 70 11.31 8.30 -11.99
CA ASP A 70 12.08 8.67 -10.80
C ASP A 70 12.19 10.20 -10.63
N ASP A 71 12.05 10.94 -11.72
CA ASP A 71 12.04 12.39 -11.81
C ASP A 71 10.64 13.01 -11.61
N THR A 72 9.62 12.20 -11.28
CA THR A 72 8.27 12.68 -10.99
C THR A 72 8.31 13.68 -9.82
N PRO A 73 8.05 14.99 -10.04
CA PRO A 73 8.34 16.02 -9.03
C PRO A 73 7.54 15.87 -7.72
N MET A 74 6.38 15.23 -7.80
CA MET A 74 5.49 15.02 -6.65
C MET A 74 5.82 13.75 -5.84
N LEU A 75 6.66 12.85 -6.38
CA LEU A 75 7.02 11.62 -5.71
C LEU A 75 8.06 11.89 -4.62
N ARG A 76 7.72 11.63 -3.37
CA ARG A 76 8.58 11.90 -2.22
C ARG A 76 9.00 10.62 -1.53
N LYS A 77 10.29 10.51 -1.20
CA LYS A 77 10.78 9.47 -0.30
C LYS A 77 10.23 9.70 1.09
N SER A 78 9.85 8.61 1.75
CA SER A 78 9.30 8.57 3.09
C SER A 78 9.74 7.29 3.80
N CYS A 79 9.33 7.10 5.04
CA CYS A 79 9.53 5.86 5.76
C CYS A 79 8.37 5.56 6.70
N GLY A 80 8.14 4.27 6.91
CA GLY A 80 7.16 3.75 7.84
C GLY A 80 7.79 2.76 8.82
N LYS A 81 7.31 2.79 10.06
CA LYS A 81 7.63 1.87 11.14
C LYS A 81 6.50 0.85 11.27
N TYR A 82 6.82 -0.41 11.01
CA TYR A 82 5.85 -1.50 10.93
C TYR A 82 6.22 -2.66 11.83
N MET A 83 5.26 -3.56 12.05
CA MET A 83 5.53 -4.89 12.56
C MET A 83 5.71 -5.84 11.38
N ASP A 84 6.88 -6.46 11.27
CA ASP A 84 7.19 -7.47 10.27
C ASP A 84 6.89 -8.87 10.81
N TYR A 85 6.04 -9.59 10.09
CA TYR A 85 5.58 -10.94 10.43
C TYR A 85 6.30 -12.03 9.61
N SER A 86 7.54 -11.80 9.18
CA SER A 86 8.34 -12.79 8.46
C SER A 86 8.49 -14.12 9.22
N ASN A 87 8.29 -15.23 8.48
CA ASN A 87 8.16 -16.59 9.00
C ASN A 87 9.41 -17.17 9.68
N SER A 88 10.56 -16.47 9.64
CA SER A 88 11.81 -16.96 10.21
C SER A 88 12.03 -16.54 11.67
N ARG A 89 11.13 -15.72 12.25
CA ARG A 89 11.24 -15.29 13.65
C ARG A 89 10.02 -15.75 14.47
N PRO A 90 10.23 -16.17 15.73
CA PRO A 90 9.16 -16.65 16.59
C PRO A 90 8.16 -15.56 17.00
N PHE A 91 8.54 -14.29 16.90
CA PHE A 91 7.69 -13.15 17.22
C PHE A 91 7.83 -12.06 16.15
N PRO A 92 6.75 -11.31 15.86
CA PRO A 92 6.84 -10.16 14.98
C PRO A 92 7.79 -9.13 15.59
N HIS A 93 8.53 -8.42 14.74
CA HIS A 93 9.49 -7.42 15.19
C HIS A 93 9.25 -6.09 14.50
N VAL A 94 9.64 -5.01 15.16
CA VAL A 94 9.58 -3.67 14.59
C VAL A 94 10.61 -3.56 13.46
N CYS A 95 10.19 -3.07 12.30
CA CYS A 95 11.06 -2.73 11.18
C CYS A 95 10.77 -1.31 10.68
N VAL A 96 11.78 -0.69 10.06
CA VAL A 96 11.61 0.56 9.31
C VAL A 96 11.71 0.22 7.83
N LYS A 97 10.71 0.66 7.05
CA LYS A 97 10.62 0.42 5.61
C LYS A 97 10.71 1.75 4.87
N LEU A 98 11.48 1.74 3.78
CA LEU A 98 11.47 2.83 2.81
C LEU A 98 10.13 2.83 2.09
N GLU A 99 9.57 4.02 1.91
CA GLU A 99 8.31 4.22 1.19
C GLU A 99 8.45 5.39 0.24
N TYR A 100 7.51 5.46 -0.71
CA TYR A 100 7.31 6.63 -1.53
C TYR A 100 5.88 7.12 -1.33
N CYS A 101 5.68 8.43 -1.38
CA CYS A 101 4.34 9.00 -1.31
C CYS A 101 4.11 10.10 -2.32
N ILE A 102 2.84 10.23 -2.73
CA ILE A 102 2.36 11.26 -3.64
C ILE A 102 0.96 11.69 -3.18
N THR A 103 0.65 12.97 -3.27
CA THR A 103 -0.69 13.47 -2.89
C THR A 103 -1.71 13.38 -4.03
N GLU A 104 -1.22 13.26 -5.26
CA GLU A 104 -2.04 13.20 -6.46
C GLU A 104 -1.41 12.28 -7.50
N TYR A 105 -2.19 11.34 -8.05
CA TYR A 105 -1.75 10.54 -9.18
C TYR A 105 -2.91 10.06 -10.05
N ASN A 106 -2.60 9.68 -11.28
CA ASN A 106 -3.51 9.01 -12.20
C ASN A 106 -2.72 8.02 -13.06
N ARG A 107 -3.40 7.34 -13.98
CA ARG A 107 -2.77 6.34 -14.86
C ARG A 107 -1.68 6.90 -15.81
N ASN A 108 -1.62 8.22 -16.00
CA ASN A 108 -0.61 8.86 -16.84
C ASN A 108 0.68 9.11 -16.04
N THR A 109 0.55 9.49 -14.75
CA THR A 109 1.70 9.74 -13.86
C THR A 109 2.23 8.47 -13.19
N ALA A 110 1.37 7.47 -13.00
CA ALA A 110 1.72 6.15 -12.51
C ALA A 110 1.19 5.09 -13.48
N LYS A 111 2.05 4.59 -14.36
CA LYS A 111 1.66 3.63 -15.39
C LYS A 111 1.40 2.27 -14.77
N LEU A 112 0.21 1.71 -14.98
CA LEU A 112 -0.10 0.37 -14.49
C LEU A 112 0.77 -0.67 -15.20
N VAL A 113 1.55 -1.42 -14.42
CA VAL A 113 2.32 -2.58 -14.91
C VAL A 113 1.52 -3.85 -14.72
N ARG A 114 0.92 -4.02 -13.54
CA ARG A 114 0.12 -5.19 -13.19
C ARG A 114 -0.87 -4.86 -12.07
N ALA A 115 -2.04 -5.48 -12.09
CA ALA A 115 -2.95 -5.53 -10.95
C ALA A 115 -3.07 -6.98 -10.48
N LEU A 116 -3.05 -7.19 -9.18
CA LEU A 116 -3.11 -8.50 -8.54
C LEU A 116 -4.35 -8.59 -7.65
N PRO A 117 -5.10 -9.70 -7.74
CA PRO A 117 -6.15 -9.99 -6.78
C PRO A 117 -5.53 -10.52 -5.46
N PRO A 118 -6.28 -10.49 -4.34
CA PRO A 118 -5.77 -10.84 -3.01
C PRO A 118 -5.10 -12.22 -2.92
N GLU A 119 -5.59 -13.19 -3.67
CA GLU A 119 -5.13 -14.58 -3.69
C GLU A 119 -3.69 -14.72 -4.22
N GLU A 120 -3.18 -13.71 -4.94
CA GLU A 120 -1.81 -13.74 -5.45
C GLU A 120 -0.76 -13.27 -4.44
N PHE A 121 -1.16 -12.53 -3.40
CA PHE A 121 -0.24 -11.99 -2.40
C PHE A 121 -0.51 -12.40 -0.95
N ALA A 122 -1.69 -12.94 -0.64
CA ALA A 122 -2.09 -13.38 0.69
C ALA A 122 -2.42 -14.89 0.72
N THR A 123 -2.31 -15.52 1.89
CA THR A 123 -2.79 -16.90 2.06
C THR A 123 -4.31 -16.94 2.28
N LYS A 124 -4.93 -18.11 2.06
CA LYS A 124 -6.38 -18.29 2.28
C LYS A 124 -6.78 -18.02 3.73
N GLU A 125 -5.93 -18.41 4.67
CA GLU A 125 -6.13 -18.20 6.10
C GLU A 125 -6.05 -16.71 6.45
N GLU A 126 -5.09 -15.98 5.88
CA GLU A 126 -4.98 -14.53 6.05
C GLU A 126 -6.21 -13.81 5.53
N LEU A 127 -6.69 -14.17 4.34
CA LEU A 127 -7.89 -13.56 3.74
C LEU A 127 -9.13 -13.80 4.61
N ARG A 128 -9.35 -15.04 5.08
CA ARG A 128 -10.47 -15.37 5.98
C ARG A 128 -10.44 -14.56 7.27
N VAL A 129 -9.26 -14.44 7.90
CA VAL A 129 -9.12 -13.63 9.13
C VAL A 129 -9.44 -12.17 8.86
N LEU A 130 -8.95 -11.63 7.74
CA LEU A 130 -9.18 -10.23 7.39
C LEU A 130 -10.63 -9.95 7.00
N GLU A 131 -11.35 -10.90 6.40
CA GLU A 131 -12.79 -10.80 6.15
C GLU A 131 -13.56 -10.70 7.47
N VAL A 132 -13.29 -11.61 8.41
CA VAL A 132 -13.91 -11.57 9.75
C VAL A 132 -13.62 -10.25 10.46
N LEU A 133 -12.39 -9.76 10.40
CA LEU A 133 -12.01 -8.46 10.99
C LEU A 133 -12.69 -7.27 10.32
N ARG A 134 -13.03 -7.34 9.02
CA ARG A 134 -13.85 -6.32 8.35
C ARG A 134 -15.27 -6.31 8.91
N PHE A 135 -15.90 -7.49 9.05
CA PHE A 135 -17.25 -7.62 9.61
C PHE A 135 -17.38 -7.13 11.05
N ILE A 136 -16.35 -7.28 11.88
CA ILE A 136 -16.39 -6.81 13.29
C ILE A 136 -16.25 -5.28 13.39
N LYS A 137 -15.67 -4.63 12.37
CA LYS A 137 -15.38 -3.18 12.38
C LYS A 137 -16.40 -2.34 11.60
N SER A 138 -17.31 -2.97 10.84
CA SER A 138 -18.42 -2.34 10.12
C SER A 138 -19.64 -2.16 11.01
#